data_AF-A0A524HMY8-F1
#
_entry.id   AF-A0A524HMY8-F1
#
_cell.length_a   1.000
_cell.length_b   1.000
_cell.length_c   1.000
_cell.angle_alpha   90.00
_cell.angle_beta   90.00
_cell.angle_gamma   90.00
#
_symmetry.space_group_name_H-M   'P 1'
#
loop_
_entity.id
_entity.type
_entity.pdbx_description
1 polymer ?
#
loop_
_entity_poly.entity_id
_entity_poly.type
_entity_poly.pdbx_seq_one_letter_code
_entity_poly.pdbx_strand_id
1 'polypeptide(L)'
;MGKIVYAHDAEWLFGDSLLVAPIYAADPRRRVYLPAGEWTDWWTRKRYPGGAWYEIEAGLETLPLFVRDGGIIPLGPVMNYVGEKPVDKIELLIAPLKGSGTRRLRIPVNGRWVPVKYVASKGKHTVTIGRTPARFTVKALGKVKLTVVKN
;
A
#
# COMPACT_ATOMS: atom_id res chain seq x y z
N MET A 1 2.70 23.06 10.39
CA MET A 1 1.95 23.74 9.32
C MET A 1 1.40 22.68 8.36
N GLY A 2 0.19 22.18 8.61
CA GLY A 2 -0.45 21.19 7.74
C GLY A 2 -1.01 21.88 6.51
N LYS A 3 -0.38 21.72 5.34
CA LYS A 3 -1.03 22.06 4.08
C LYS A 3 -2.11 21.01 3.83
N ILE A 4 -3.33 21.35 4.22
CA ILE A 4 -4.54 20.75 3.69
C ILE A 4 -4.45 20.93 2.17
N VAL A 5 -4.33 19.83 1.43
CA VAL A 5 -4.44 19.83 -0.02
C VAL A 5 -5.92 20.06 -0.30
N TYR A 6 -6.28 21.31 -0.58
CA TYR A 6 -7.62 21.71 -0.99
C TYR A 6 -8.04 20.86 -2.19
N ALA A 7 -9.21 20.22 -2.06
CA ALA A 7 -10.06 19.70 -3.12
C ALA A 7 -9.37 19.43 -4.48
N HIS A 8 -8.81 18.24 -4.63
CA HIS A 8 -8.69 17.61 -5.94
C HIS A 8 -9.82 16.59 -6.01
N ASP A 9 -10.97 16.99 -6.56
CA ASP A 9 -12.26 16.26 -6.49
C ASP A 9 -12.25 14.83 -7.09
N ALA A 10 -11.09 14.36 -7.56
CA ALA A 10 -10.95 13.06 -8.21
C ALA A 10 -9.68 12.28 -7.83
N GLU A 11 -9.01 12.64 -6.73
CA GLU A 11 -8.01 11.78 -6.08
C GLU A 11 -8.14 11.82 -4.55
N TRP A 12 -7.90 10.70 -3.87
CA TRP A 12 -8.01 10.61 -2.42
C TRP A 12 -7.03 9.59 -1.82
N LEU A 13 -6.84 9.68 -0.50
CA LEU A 13 -6.13 8.68 0.28
C LEU A 13 -7.10 7.64 0.83
N PHE A 14 -6.87 6.38 0.50
CA PHE A 14 -7.50 5.23 1.13
C PHE A 14 -6.64 4.77 2.32
N GLY A 15 -7.08 5.11 3.52
CA GLY A 15 -6.25 5.03 4.73
C GLY A 15 -5.03 5.95 4.63
N ASP A 16 -3.96 5.63 5.36
CA ASP A 16 -2.81 6.54 5.48
C ASP A 16 -1.80 6.42 4.33
N SER A 17 -1.94 5.42 3.47
CA SER A 17 -0.83 4.92 2.63
C SER A 17 -1.16 4.62 1.17
N LEU A 18 -2.42 4.62 0.75
CA LEU A 18 -2.78 4.35 -0.65
C LEU A 18 -3.42 5.60 -1.26
N LEU A 19 -2.80 6.18 -2.28
CA LEU A 19 -3.41 7.24 -3.10
C LEU A 19 -4.09 6.61 -4.31
N VAL A 20 -5.33 7.00 -4.53
CA VAL A 20 -6.21 6.52 -5.60
C VAL A 20 -6.60 7.73 -6.45
N ALA A 21 -6.36 7.68 -7.76
CA ALA A 21 -6.67 8.79 -8.67
C ALA A 21 -7.31 8.27 -9.97
N PRO A 22 -8.62 7.94 -9.97
CA PRO A 22 -9.24 7.30 -11.12
C PRO A 22 -9.33 8.21 -12.35
N ILE A 23 -9.39 7.59 -13.51
CA ILE A 23 -9.56 8.26 -14.81
C ILE A 23 -11.02 8.09 -15.25
N TYR A 24 -11.71 9.20 -15.48
CA TYR A 24 -13.13 9.24 -15.85
C TYR A 24 -13.35 9.81 -17.26
N ALA A 25 -12.26 10.17 -17.95
CA ALA A 25 -12.28 10.73 -19.29
C ALA A 25 -11.89 9.67 -20.34
N ALA A 26 -12.19 9.94 -21.60
CA ALA A 26 -11.75 9.10 -22.73
C ALA A 26 -10.23 9.13 -22.92
N ASP A 27 -9.56 10.19 -22.46
CA ASP A 27 -8.11 10.27 -22.42
C ASP A 27 -7.57 9.34 -21.31
N PRO A 28 -6.69 8.37 -21.63
CA PRO A 28 -6.07 7.49 -20.64
C PRO A 28 -5.05 8.19 -19.74
N ARG A 29 -4.79 9.49 -19.96
CA ARG A 29 -3.87 10.30 -19.16
C ARG A 29 -4.58 11.12 -18.11
N ARG A 30 -3.94 11.23 -16.95
CA ARG A 30 -4.39 12.06 -15.83
C ARG A 30 -3.22 12.75 -15.15
N ARG A 31 -3.43 14.01 -14.80
CA ARG A 31 -2.52 14.74 -13.91
C ARG A 31 -2.83 14.36 -12.45
N VAL A 32 -1.86 13.80 -11.75
CA VAL A 32 -1.97 13.32 -10.37
C VAL A 32 -1.01 14.10 -9.48
N TYR A 33 -1.48 14.60 -8.33
CA TYR A 33 -0.60 15.22 -7.35
C TYR A 33 -0.20 14.19 -6.30
N LEU A 34 1.10 13.99 -6.12
CA LEU A 34 1.61 13.14 -5.07
C LEU A 34 2.05 14.02 -3.89
N PRO A 35 1.42 13.93 -2.71
CA PRO A 35 1.82 14.71 -1.53
C PRO A 35 3.28 14.44 -1.12
N ALA A 36 3.87 15.33 -0.33
CA ALA A 36 5.24 15.17 0.16
C ALA A 36 5.50 13.75 0.74
N GLY A 37 6.66 13.18 0.38
CA GLY A 37 7.03 11.80 0.71
C GLY A 37 7.62 11.08 -0.51
N GLU A 38 7.65 9.77 -0.46
CA GLU A 38 8.03 8.89 -1.58
C GLU A 38 6.84 7.97 -1.87
N TRP A 39 6.57 7.73 -3.14
CA TRP A 39 5.40 6.97 -3.60
C TRP A 39 5.84 5.89 -4.57
N THR A 40 5.25 4.71 -4.46
CA THR A 40 5.50 3.59 -5.38
C THR A 40 4.24 3.28 -6.16
N ASP A 41 4.31 3.34 -7.48
CA ASP A 41 3.24 2.90 -8.37
C ASP A 41 2.94 1.41 -8.14
N TRP A 42 1.66 1.10 -7.90
CA TRP A 42 1.16 -0.23 -7.62
C TRP A 42 1.46 -1.24 -8.74
N TRP A 43 1.34 -0.79 -9.99
CA TRP A 43 1.45 -1.61 -11.19
C TRP A 43 2.91 -1.70 -11.62
N THR A 44 3.52 -0.56 -11.92
CA THR A 44 4.84 -0.49 -12.57
C THR A 44 5.99 -0.66 -11.58
N ARG A 45 5.73 -0.52 -10.27
CA ARG A 45 6.73 -0.49 -9.18
C ARG A 45 7.71 0.67 -9.28
N LYS A 46 7.47 1.63 -10.19
CA LYS A 46 8.25 2.86 -10.30
C LYS A 46 8.03 3.72 -9.06
N ARG A 47 9.11 4.37 -8.61
CA ARG A 47 9.06 5.31 -7.50
C ARG A 47 8.97 6.75 -8.00
N TYR A 48 8.21 7.54 -7.27
CA TYR A 48 7.96 8.95 -7.54
C TYR A 48 8.22 9.76 -6.27
N PRO A 49 9.08 10.80 -6.34
CA PRO A 49 9.17 11.76 -5.25
C PRO A 49 7.85 12.53 -5.12
N GLY A 50 7.43 12.80 -3.89
CA GLY A 50 6.23 13.58 -3.60
C GLY A 50 6.47 15.08 -3.61
N GLY A 51 5.40 15.84 -3.39
CA GLY A 51 5.38 17.30 -3.49
C GLY A 51 5.32 17.80 -4.94
N ALA A 52 4.87 16.96 -5.87
CA ALA A 52 4.92 17.24 -7.30
C ALA A 52 3.70 16.66 -8.04
N TRP A 53 3.44 17.24 -9.21
CA TRP A 53 2.45 16.76 -10.18
C TRP A 53 3.10 15.84 -11.21
N TYR A 54 2.40 14.77 -11.57
CA TYR A 54 2.81 13.82 -12.59
C TYR A 54 1.71 13.62 -13.62
N GLU A 55 2.10 13.48 -14.89
CA GLU A 55 1.21 12.97 -15.93
C GLU A 55 1.34 11.44 -15.93
N ILE A 56 0.22 10.77 -15.65
CA ILE A 56 0.15 9.32 -15.51
C ILE A 56 -0.82 8.80 -16.56
N GLU A 57 -0.36 7.84 -17.34
CA GLU A 57 -1.21 7.10 -18.26
C GLU A 57 -1.61 5.77 -17.61
N ALA A 58 -2.90 5.45 -17.62
CA ALA A 58 -3.42 4.16 -17.16
C ALA A 58 -4.32 3.55 -18.24
N GLY A 59 -4.22 2.23 -18.42
CA GLY A 59 -5.08 1.51 -19.36
C GLY A 59 -6.49 1.34 -18.81
N LEU A 60 -7.43 0.92 -19.64
CA LEU A 60 -8.84 0.73 -19.26
C LEU A 60 -9.04 -0.23 -18.06
N GLU A 61 -8.16 -1.22 -17.91
CA GLU A 61 -8.20 -2.24 -16.85
C GLU A 61 -7.46 -1.82 -15.58
N THR A 62 -6.83 -0.64 -15.57
CA THR A 62 -6.07 -0.15 -14.41
C THR A 62 -6.49 1.27 -14.06
N LEU A 63 -6.15 1.67 -12.85
CA LEU A 63 -6.28 3.07 -12.45
C LEU A 63 -5.02 3.49 -11.68
N PRO A 64 -4.65 4.78 -11.73
CA PRO A 64 -3.50 5.28 -11.00
C PRO A 64 -3.61 5.00 -9.49
N LEU A 65 -2.73 4.13 -9.01
CA LEU A 65 -2.63 3.70 -7.62
C LEU A 65 -1.19 3.86 -7.15
N PHE A 66 -1.01 4.59 -6.04
CA PHE A 66 0.32 4.85 -5.48
C PHE A 66 0.35 4.51 -4.00
N VAL A 67 1.31 3.70 -3.59
CA VAL A 67 1.53 3.37 -2.19
C VAL A 67 2.64 4.21 -1.62
N ARG A 68 2.33 4.97 -0.57
CA ARG A 68 3.28 5.77 0.18
C ARG A 68 4.34 4.86 0.79
N ASP A 69 5.56 5.35 0.84
CA ASP A 69 6.68 4.64 1.42
C ASP A 69 6.43 4.21 2.88
N GLY A 70 6.63 2.93 3.16
CA GLY A 70 6.24 2.28 4.42
C GLY A 70 4.79 1.81 4.51
N GLY A 71 3.97 2.03 3.48
CA GLY A 71 2.61 1.51 3.41
C GLY A 71 2.56 -0.01 3.51
N ILE A 72 1.61 -0.54 4.30
CA ILE A 72 1.34 -1.97 4.46
C ILE A 72 -0.10 -2.19 4.00
N ILE A 73 -0.28 -2.90 2.89
CA ILE A 73 -1.59 -3.16 2.28
C ILE A 73 -1.91 -4.66 2.44
N PRO A 74 -2.84 -5.02 3.33
CA PRO A 74 -3.33 -6.39 3.44
C PRO A 74 -4.38 -6.68 2.36
N LEU A 75 -4.18 -7.78 1.63
CA LEU A 75 -5.10 -8.30 0.64
C LEU A 75 -5.63 -9.66 1.11
N GLY A 76 -6.96 -9.73 1.29
CA GLY A 76 -7.65 -10.96 1.63
C GLY A 76 -7.93 -11.84 0.41
N PRO A 77 -8.57 -13.00 0.60
CA PRO A 77 -9.00 -13.84 -0.50
C PRO A 77 -10.10 -13.15 -1.33
N VAL A 78 -10.10 -13.38 -2.64
CA VAL A 78 -11.16 -12.91 -3.53
C VAL A 78 -12.46 -13.64 -3.17
N MET A 79 -13.50 -12.85 -2.90
CA MET A 79 -14.83 -13.31 -2.52
C MET A 79 -15.89 -12.44 -3.21
N ASN A 80 -17.06 -13.01 -3.45
CA ASN A 80 -18.19 -12.33 -4.09
C ASN A 80 -18.91 -11.37 -3.14
N TYR A 81 -18.90 -11.69 -1.85
CA TYR A 81 -19.48 -10.88 -0.79
C TYR A 81 -18.69 -11.07 0.51
N VAL A 82 -18.81 -10.09 1.42
CA VAL A 82 -18.12 -10.12 2.71
C VAL A 82 -18.58 -11.34 3.52
N GLY A 83 -17.62 -12.17 3.95
CA GLY A 83 -17.90 -13.34 4.79
C GLY A 83 -18.21 -14.63 4.03
N GLU A 84 -18.19 -14.63 2.68
CA GLU A 84 -18.36 -15.85 1.88
C GLU A 84 -17.28 -16.90 2.21
N LYS A 85 -16.04 -16.46 2.44
CA LYS A 85 -14.88 -17.31 2.71
C LYS A 85 -14.19 -16.89 4.00
N PRO A 86 -13.64 -17.84 4.78
CA PRO A 86 -12.78 -17.49 5.90
C PRO A 86 -11.55 -16.73 5.41
N VAL A 87 -11.05 -15.81 6.24
CA VAL A 87 -9.80 -15.08 5.98
C VAL A 87 -8.64 -15.98 6.43
N ASP A 88 -8.37 -17.03 5.66
CA ASP A 88 -7.32 -18.03 5.95
C ASP A 88 -5.99 -17.73 5.25
N LYS A 89 -6.00 -16.79 4.27
CA LYS A 89 -4.85 -16.35 3.50
C LYS A 89 -4.87 -14.83 3.37
N ILE A 90 -3.75 -14.21 3.71
CA ILE A 90 -3.53 -12.76 3.57
C ILE A 90 -2.22 -12.53 2.83
N GLU A 91 -2.27 -11.72 1.78
CA GLU A 91 -1.08 -11.17 1.13
C GLU A 91 -0.80 -9.77 1.68
N LEU A 92 0.40 -9.54 2.22
CA LEU A 92 0.87 -8.22 2.64
C LEU A 92 1.75 -7.65 1.55
N LEU A 93 1.26 -6.60 0.89
CA LEU A 93 2.07 -5.78 0.00
C LEU A 93 2.66 -4.62 0.79
N ILE A 94 3.99 -4.48 0.77
CA ILE A 94 4.70 -3.45 1.52
C ILE A 94 5.49 -2.56 0.57
N ALA A 95 5.25 -1.25 0.61
CA ALA A 95 6.13 -0.25 0.00
C ALA A 95 7.38 -0.08 0.89
N PRO A 96 8.58 -0.50 0.45
CA PRO A 96 9.74 -0.55 1.35
C PRO A 96 10.35 0.85 1.59
N LEU A 97 10.25 1.31 2.84
CA LEU A 97 10.92 2.52 3.36
C LEU A 97 12.31 2.76 2.75
N LYS A 98 12.53 3.94 2.15
CA LYS A 98 13.83 4.42 1.68
C LYS A 98 14.83 4.63 2.83
N GLY A 99 14.33 4.97 4.01
CA GLY A 99 15.11 5.20 5.23
C GLY A 99 14.77 4.24 6.37
N SER A 100 15.32 4.52 7.54
CA SER A 100 14.97 3.79 8.75
C SER A 100 13.62 4.23 9.28
N GLY A 101 12.82 3.29 9.79
CA GLY A 101 11.51 3.60 10.35
C GLY A 101 10.75 2.37 10.80
N THR A 102 9.64 2.59 11.50
CA THR A 102 8.73 1.54 11.95
C THR A 102 7.30 1.88 11.53
N ARG A 103 6.55 0.86 11.13
CA ARG A 103 5.13 0.91 10.79
C ARG A 103 4.41 -0.21 11.51
N ARG A 104 3.18 0.05 11.94
CA ARG A 104 2.36 -0.90 12.69
C ARG A 104 0.94 -0.86 12.13
N LEU A 105 0.33 -2.03 12.02
CA LEU A 105 -1.04 -2.21 11.59
C LEU A 105 -1.66 -3.34 12.42
N ARG A 106 -2.98 -3.33 12.59
CA ARG A 106 -3.74 -4.47 13.10
C ARG A 106 -4.69 -4.94 12.00
N ILE A 107 -4.62 -6.22 11.66
CA ILE A 107 -5.41 -6.80 10.58
C ILE A 107 -6.50 -7.68 11.20
N PRO A 108 -7.77 -7.51 10.84
CA PRO A 108 -8.83 -8.40 11.29
C PRO A 108 -8.72 -9.74 10.53
N VAL A 109 -8.59 -10.83 11.27
CA VAL A 109 -8.49 -12.20 10.74
C VAL A 109 -9.46 -13.07 11.51
N ASN A 110 -10.56 -13.48 10.87
CA ASN A 110 -11.61 -14.32 11.46
C ASN A 110 -12.06 -13.85 12.86
N GLY A 111 -12.34 -12.54 12.99
CA GLY A 111 -12.79 -11.92 14.24
C GLY A 111 -11.68 -11.61 15.27
N ARG A 112 -10.41 -11.88 14.97
CA ARG A 112 -9.28 -11.55 15.84
C ARG A 112 -8.35 -10.51 15.20
N TRP A 113 -7.84 -9.59 16.02
CA TRP A 113 -6.86 -8.61 15.57
C TRP A 113 -5.45 -9.17 15.61
N VAL A 114 -4.84 -9.33 14.43
CA VAL A 114 -3.45 -9.77 14.28
C VAL A 114 -2.54 -8.54 14.14
N PRO A 115 -1.61 -8.30 15.08
CA PRO A 115 -0.67 -7.20 14.95
C PRO A 115 0.39 -7.51 13.89
N VAL A 116 0.68 -6.53 13.04
CA VAL A 116 1.78 -6.56 12.08
C VAL A 116 2.68 -5.37 12.34
N LYS A 117 3.98 -5.62 12.40
CA LYS A 117 5.01 -4.59 12.55
C LYS A 117 6.00 -4.71 11.40
N TYR A 118 6.26 -3.60 10.72
CA TYR A 118 7.30 -3.49 9.71
C TYR A 118 8.39 -2.53 10.21
N VAL A 119 9.65 -2.95 10.11
CA VAL A 119 10.83 -2.17 10.51
C VAL A 119 11.82 -2.16 9.36
N ALA A 120 12.22 -0.96 8.95
CA ALA A 120 13.40 -0.75 8.12
C ALA A 120 14.50 -0.13 8.98
N SER A 121 15.71 -0.67 8.92
CA SER A 121 16.87 -0.10 9.60
C SER A 121 18.15 -0.57 8.92
N LYS A 122 19.05 0.38 8.62
CA LYS A 122 20.36 0.10 7.99
C LYS A 122 20.24 -0.79 6.73
N GLY A 123 19.24 -0.52 5.88
CA GLY A 123 18.96 -1.29 4.65
C GLY A 123 18.34 -2.68 4.86
N LYS A 124 18.11 -3.11 6.11
CA LYS A 124 17.41 -4.35 6.44
C LYS A 124 15.93 -4.09 6.68
N HIS A 125 15.08 -4.92 6.07
CA HIS A 125 13.63 -4.83 6.15
C HIS A 125 13.06 -6.06 6.84
N THR A 126 12.45 -5.87 8.01
CA THR A 126 11.89 -6.94 8.84
C THR A 126 10.39 -6.74 9.04
N VAL A 127 9.62 -7.79 8.83
CA VAL A 127 8.17 -7.83 9.03
C VAL A 127 7.87 -8.87 10.09
N THR A 128 7.29 -8.43 11.20
CA THR A 128 6.84 -9.28 12.30
C THR A 128 5.33 -9.42 12.25
N ILE A 129 4.83 -10.64 12.27
CA ILE A 129 3.40 -10.98 12.25
C ILE A 129 3.07 -11.70 13.54
N GLY A 130 2.06 -11.22 14.27
CA GLY A 130 1.59 -11.87 15.49
C GLY A 130 0.86 -13.19 15.24
N ARG A 131 0.68 -13.95 16.31
CA ARG A 131 0.14 -15.31 16.27
C ARG A 131 -1.22 -15.38 15.60
N THR A 132 -1.33 -16.24 14.61
CA THR A 132 -2.55 -16.41 13.82
C THR A 132 -2.55 -17.76 13.11
N PRO A 133 -3.71 -18.43 12.97
CA PRO A 133 -3.83 -19.63 12.14
C PRO A 133 -3.84 -19.32 10.64
N ALA A 134 -4.08 -18.05 10.25
CA ALA A 134 -4.07 -17.67 8.84
C ALA A 134 -2.65 -17.67 8.26
N ARG A 135 -2.56 -18.00 6.97
CA ARG A 135 -1.31 -17.95 6.21
C ARG A 135 -1.08 -16.53 5.72
N PHE A 136 0.14 -16.03 5.94
CA PHE A 136 0.58 -14.75 5.45
C PHE A 136 1.66 -14.92 4.38
N THR A 137 1.45 -14.31 3.23
CA THR A 137 2.47 -14.11 2.19
C THR A 137 2.88 -12.64 2.23
N VAL A 138 4.18 -12.33 2.22
CA VAL A 138 4.65 -10.94 2.28
C VAL A 138 5.44 -10.64 1.02
N LYS A 139 5.08 -9.56 0.31
CA LYS A 139 5.80 -9.11 -0.89
C LYS A 139 6.11 -7.63 -0.82
N ALA A 140 7.27 -7.25 -1.34
CA ALA A 140 7.62 -5.87 -1.54
C ALA A 140 7.00 -5.32 -2.82
N LEU A 141 6.60 -4.05 -2.80
CA LEU A 141 6.44 -3.27 -4.03
C LEU A 141 7.84 -2.87 -4.51
N GLY A 142 8.41 -3.67 -5.41
CA GLY A 142 9.75 -3.50 -5.96
C GLY A 142 10.66 -4.70 -5.67
N LYS A 143 11.97 -4.49 -5.77
CA LYS A 143 12.98 -5.57 -5.68
C LYS A 143 13.58 -5.79 -4.28
N VAL A 144 13.06 -5.13 -3.25
CA VAL A 144 13.60 -5.21 -1.89
C VAL A 144 13.25 -6.55 -1.24
N LYS A 145 14.25 -7.20 -0.63
CA LYS A 145 14.04 -8.43 0.14
C LYS A 145 13.47 -8.11 1.52
N LEU A 146 12.37 -8.76 1.88
CA LEU A 146 11.73 -8.65 3.18
C LEU A 146 12.03 -9.91 4.01
N THR A 147 12.49 -9.73 5.25
CA THR A 147 12.62 -10.83 6.22
C THR A 147 11.35 -10.92 7.05
N VAL A 148 10.69 -12.08 7.02
CA VAL A 148 9.44 -12.30 7.78
C VAL A 148 9.75 -13.09 9.05
N VAL A 149 9.27 -12.58 10.18
CA VAL A 149 9.35 -13.21 11.50
C VAL A 149 7.92 -13.45 12.01
N LYS A 150 7.63 -14.66 12.47
CA LYS A 150 6.33 -15.02 13.06
C LYS A 150 6.51 -15.15 14.58
N ASN A 151 5.63 -14.50 15.34
CA ASN A 151 5.60 -14.55 16.81
C ASN A 151 4.29 -15.15 17.29
#